data_AF-A0A975DI92-F1
#
_entry.id   AF-A0A975DI92-F1
#
_cell.length_a   1.000
_cell.length_b   1.000
_cell.length_c   1.000
_cell.angle_alpha   90.00
_cell.angle_beta   90.00
_cell.angle_gamma   90.00
#
_symmetry.space_group_name_H-M   'P 1'
#
loop_
_entity.id
_entity.type
_entity.pdbx_description
1 polymer ?
#
loop_
_entity_poly.entity_id
_entity_poly.type
_entity_poly.pdbx_seq_one_letter_code
_entity_poly.pdbx_strand_id
1 'polypeptide(L)'
;MPSRYSHLSPFLIGTVSLVLLGMSGCSEQIDKHYSTLQDAAVLKDKGWLPDWLPKDAEDIKLQYDLDSNQLFIRLQTQLAHEWFPPHCYRDEFIDQLPQTLPSWWPVNAKQYSQMKRNYRVYLCKDQGLWWIAEPEHSPFVLIWQ
;
A
#
# COMPACT_ATOMS: atom_id res chain seq x y z
N MET A 1 38.20 50.07 -23.74
CA MET A 1 39.68 49.96 -23.86
C MET A 1 40.28 50.93 -22.84
N PRO A 2 41.39 50.66 -22.12
CA PRO A 2 42.15 49.40 -21.90
C PRO A 2 41.79 48.85 -20.47
N SER A 3 42.66 48.33 -19.58
CA SER A 3 43.39 47.03 -19.62
C SER A 3 43.87 46.53 -18.23
N ARG A 4 43.49 45.31 -17.81
CA ARG A 4 44.20 44.36 -16.87
C ARG A 4 44.26 44.72 -15.36
N TYR A 5 43.84 43.82 -14.45
CA TYR A 5 44.66 42.84 -13.68
C TYR A 5 45.90 43.48 -13.01
N SER A 6 46.13 43.41 -11.70
CA SER A 6 46.25 42.24 -10.77
C SER A 6 46.04 42.72 -9.31
N HIS A 7 45.93 41.95 -8.21
CA HIS A 7 46.60 40.70 -7.78
C HIS A 7 45.74 40.01 -6.67
N LEU A 8 45.89 38.68 -6.49
CA LEU A 8 45.32 37.95 -5.33
C LEU A 8 46.02 38.37 -4.02
N SER A 9 45.48 38.21 -2.80
CA SER A 9 45.30 36.95 -2.05
C SER A 9 45.01 37.30 -0.55
N PRO A 10 44.97 36.37 0.44
CA PRO A 10 43.93 35.36 0.70
C PRO A 10 43.47 35.33 2.18
N PHE A 11 42.29 35.84 2.56
CA PHE A 11 41.89 35.81 3.98
C PHE A 11 40.44 35.33 4.25
N LEU A 12 40.37 34.12 4.81
CA LEU A 12 39.50 33.71 5.92
C LEU A 12 38.01 34.11 5.85
N ILE A 13 37.30 33.58 4.85
CA ILE A 13 35.87 33.24 5.00
C ILE A 13 35.74 31.83 4.42
N GLY A 14 35.65 30.78 5.23
CA GLY A 14 34.82 30.68 6.43
C GLY A 14 33.78 29.61 6.11
N THR A 15 34.21 28.35 6.22
CA THR A 15 33.46 27.17 5.80
C THR A 15 32.17 27.00 6.60
N VAL A 16 31.09 27.62 6.14
CA VAL A 16 29.73 27.23 6.49
C VAL A 16 29.14 26.52 5.28
N SER A 17 29.67 25.34 5.00
CA SER A 17 28.93 24.35 4.22
C SER A 17 27.74 23.96 5.09
N LEU A 18 26.60 24.62 4.87
CA LEU A 18 25.37 24.34 5.58
C LEU A 18 24.89 22.97 5.11
N VAL A 19 25.35 21.94 5.82
CA VAL A 19 24.98 20.55 5.57
C VAL A 19 23.49 20.40 5.85
N LEU A 20 22.71 20.62 4.80
CA LEU A 20 21.33 20.16 4.68
C LEU A 20 21.38 18.63 4.54
N LEU A 21 21.67 17.96 5.66
CA LEU A 21 21.27 16.57 5.91
C LEU A 21 19.75 16.57 5.98
N GLY A 22 19.13 16.69 4.81
CA GLY A 22 17.72 16.40 4.64
C GLY A 22 17.50 14.98 5.13
N MET A 23 16.73 14.85 6.20
CA MET A 23 16.37 13.56 6.75
C MET A 23 15.62 12.80 5.65
N SER A 24 16.29 11.87 4.99
CA SER A 24 15.66 10.82 4.23
C SER A 24 14.93 9.93 5.23
N GLY A 25 13.71 10.34 5.59
CA GLY A 25 12.74 9.45 6.20
C GLY A 25 12.45 8.35 5.20
N CYS A 26 13.20 7.25 5.29
CA CYS A 26 12.77 6.00 4.69
C CYS A 26 11.46 5.64 5.39
N SER A 27 10.35 5.76 4.68
CA SER A 27 9.07 5.26 5.19
C SER A 27 9.24 3.77 5.48
N GLU A 28 8.86 3.33 6.68
CA GLU A 28 9.11 1.97 7.12
C GLU A 28 8.02 1.05 6.57
N GLN A 29 8.24 0.60 5.34
CA GLN A 29 7.32 -0.25 4.59
C GLN A 29 7.77 -1.72 4.61
N ILE A 30 6.81 -2.59 4.92
CA ILE A 30 6.97 -4.04 4.93
C ILE A 30 6.27 -4.61 3.70
N ASP A 31 7.04 -5.02 2.70
CA ASP A 31 6.56 -5.83 1.57
C ASP A 31 6.84 -7.33 1.86
N LYS A 32 5.83 -8.17 1.66
CA LYS A 32 5.89 -9.63 1.77
C LYS A 32 5.07 -10.30 0.68
N HIS A 33 5.53 -11.47 0.26
CA HIS A 33 4.83 -12.37 -0.65
C HIS A 33 4.92 -13.80 -0.12
N TYR A 34 3.79 -14.50 -0.07
CA TYR A 34 3.65 -15.88 0.37
C TYR A 34 2.83 -16.68 -0.63
N SER A 35 3.23 -17.93 -0.90
CA SER A 35 2.52 -18.79 -1.85
C SER A 35 1.15 -19.21 -1.33
N THR A 36 1.04 -19.51 -0.03
CA THR A 36 -0.20 -19.97 0.62
C THR A 36 -0.49 -19.24 1.93
N LEU A 37 -1.74 -19.30 2.40
CA LEU A 37 -2.14 -18.82 3.73
C LEU A 37 -1.40 -19.53 4.89
N GLN A 38 -0.95 -20.77 4.68
CA GLN A 38 -0.18 -21.54 5.67
C GLN A 38 1.24 -20.99 5.83
N ASP A 39 1.89 -20.59 4.74
CA ASP A 39 3.20 -19.92 4.77
C ASP A 39 3.09 -18.53 5.42
N ALA A 40 1.94 -17.87 5.22
CA ALA A 40 1.62 -16.55 5.75
C ALA A 40 1.16 -16.54 7.22
N ALA A 41 1.14 -17.69 7.92
CA ALA A 41 0.63 -17.80 9.29
C ALA A 41 1.27 -16.80 10.28
N VAL A 42 2.57 -16.52 10.14
CA VAL A 42 3.32 -15.54 10.94
C VAL A 42 2.79 -14.09 10.82
N LEU A 43 2.00 -13.79 9.78
CA LEU A 43 1.33 -12.49 9.63
C LEU A 43 0.01 -12.43 10.42
N LYS A 44 -0.68 -13.57 10.61
CA LYS A 44 -1.87 -13.67 11.47
C LYS A 44 -1.51 -13.47 12.93
N ASP A 45 -0.42 -14.10 13.39
CA ASP A 45 0.12 -13.92 14.74
C ASP A 45 0.49 -12.46 15.07
N LYS A 46 0.71 -11.63 14.04
CA LYS A 46 0.98 -10.19 14.15
C LYS A 46 -0.25 -9.29 13.98
N GLY A 47 -1.43 -9.87 13.69
CA GLY A 47 -2.64 -9.12 13.35
C GLY A 47 -2.61 -8.43 11.98
N TRP A 48 -1.68 -8.80 11.08
CA TRP A 48 -1.54 -8.19 9.75
C TRP A 48 -2.28 -8.96 8.65
N LEU A 49 -2.75 -10.18 8.94
CA LEU A 49 -3.74 -10.87 8.11
C LEU A 49 -4.97 -11.17 8.96
N PRO A 50 -6.19 -10.85 8.48
CA PRO A 50 -7.41 -11.19 9.20
C PRO A 50 -7.65 -12.70 9.23
N ASP A 51 -8.36 -13.16 10.27
CA ASP A 51 -8.66 -14.59 10.42
C ASP A 51 -9.74 -15.10 9.46
N TRP A 52 -10.60 -14.20 8.98
CA TRP A 52 -11.67 -14.50 8.03
C TRP A 52 -11.19 -14.74 6.59
N LEU A 53 -9.88 -14.64 6.29
CA LEU A 53 -9.33 -15.01 4.98
C LEU A 53 -9.68 -16.46 4.59
N PRO A 54 -9.94 -16.73 3.29
CA PRO A 54 -10.44 -18.02 2.87
C PRO A 54 -9.30 -19.04 2.92
N LYS A 55 -9.64 -20.29 3.26
CA LYS A 55 -8.62 -21.32 3.51
C LYS A 55 -7.81 -21.71 2.26
N ASP A 56 -8.32 -21.38 1.07
CA ASP A 56 -7.67 -21.58 -0.23
C ASP A 56 -6.92 -20.33 -0.72
N ALA A 57 -6.64 -19.35 0.15
CA ALA A 57 -5.90 -18.16 -0.25
C ALA A 57 -4.44 -18.45 -0.66
N GLU A 58 -4.12 -18.06 -1.89
CA GLU A 58 -2.82 -18.23 -2.55
C GLU A 58 -2.29 -16.88 -3.11
N ASP A 59 -1.02 -16.82 -3.56
CA ASP A 59 -0.38 -15.61 -4.14
C ASP A 59 -0.56 -14.36 -3.26
N ILE A 60 -0.38 -14.54 -1.94
CA ILE A 60 -0.68 -13.53 -0.92
C ILE A 60 0.44 -12.50 -0.89
N LYS A 61 0.15 -11.30 -1.40
CA LYS A 61 1.01 -10.11 -1.35
C LYS A 61 0.50 -9.18 -0.28
N LEU A 62 1.39 -8.74 0.60
CA LEU A 62 1.10 -7.81 1.68
C LEU A 62 2.08 -6.65 1.61
N GLN A 63 1.55 -5.42 1.63
CA GLN A 63 2.32 -4.22 1.89
C GLN A 63 1.72 -3.54 3.13
N TYR A 64 2.53 -3.33 4.17
CA TYR A 64 2.12 -2.61 5.37
C TYR A 64 3.05 -1.42 5.60
N ASP A 65 2.48 -0.23 5.68
CA ASP A 65 3.18 1.04 5.90
C ASP A 65 3.05 1.41 7.39
N LEU A 66 4.15 1.33 8.14
CA LEU A 66 4.11 1.51 9.60
C LEU A 66 3.87 2.96 10.03
N ASP A 67 4.22 3.93 9.19
CA ASP A 67 4.07 5.36 9.48
C ASP A 67 2.60 5.79 9.40
N SER A 68 1.89 5.32 8.37
CA SER A 68 0.48 5.64 8.12
C SER A 68 -0.51 4.60 8.66
N ASN A 69 -0.02 3.44 9.10
CA ASN A 69 -0.80 2.23 9.43
C ASN A 69 -1.67 1.71 8.26
N GLN A 70 -1.32 2.04 7.01
CA GLN A 70 -2.05 1.54 5.84
C GLN A 70 -1.61 0.12 5.49
N LEU A 71 -2.58 -0.78 5.46
CA LEU A 71 -2.39 -2.20 5.15
C LEU A 71 -3.05 -2.54 3.82
N PHE A 72 -2.29 -3.11 2.90
CA PHE A 72 -2.78 -3.58 1.60
C PHE A 72 -2.47 -5.05 1.45
N ILE A 73 -3.47 -5.84 1.08
CA ILE A 73 -3.35 -7.26 0.78
C ILE A 73 -3.91 -7.51 -0.61
N ARG A 74 -3.24 -8.36 -1.38
CA ARG A 74 -3.80 -9.03 -2.55
C ARG A 74 -3.62 -10.53 -2.36
N LEU A 75 -4.65 -11.31 -2.67
CA LEU A 75 -4.62 -12.77 -2.67
C LEU A 75 -5.41 -13.31 -3.86
N GLN A 76 -5.25 -14.59 -4.17
CA GLN A 76 -6.12 -15.35 -5.07
C GLN A 76 -6.93 -16.36 -4.28
N THR A 77 -8.19 -16.59 -4.66
CA THR A 77 -9.10 -17.57 -4.05
C THR A 77 -10.13 -18.02 -5.08
N GLN A 78 -10.53 -19.28 -5.03
CA GLN A 78 -11.65 -19.83 -5.81
C GLN A 78 -12.98 -19.60 -5.09
N LEU A 79 -12.95 -19.37 -3.77
CA LEU A 79 -14.13 -19.16 -2.93
C LEU A 79 -14.66 -17.72 -2.94
N ALA A 80 -14.12 -16.82 -3.77
CA ALA A 80 -14.35 -15.36 -3.79
C ALA A 80 -15.76 -14.90 -3.37
N HIS A 81 -16.81 -15.50 -3.93
CA HIS A 81 -18.21 -15.12 -3.69
C HIS A 81 -18.83 -15.60 -2.37
N GLU A 82 -18.16 -16.46 -1.60
CA GLU A 82 -18.75 -17.18 -0.44
C GLU A 82 -18.08 -16.90 0.92
N TRP A 83 -16.91 -16.27 0.95
CA TRP A 83 -16.04 -16.21 2.15
C TRP A 83 -16.06 -14.87 2.92
N PHE A 84 -16.88 -13.91 2.51
CA PHE A 84 -16.89 -12.56 3.06
C PHE A 84 -17.00 -12.53 4.61
N PRO A 85 -16.27 -11.63 5.30
CA PRO A 85 -16.40 -11.47 6.74
C PRO A 85 -17.83 -11.06 7.16
N PRO A 86 -18.18 -11.26 8.44
CA PRO A 86 -19.42 -10.73 8.99
C PRO A 86 -19.56 -9.22 8.74
N HIS A 87 -20.80 -8.76 8.57
CA HIS A 87 -21.13 -7.34 8.42
C HIS A 87 -20.46 -6.64 7.21
N CYS A 88 -20.23 -7.36 6.11
CA CYS A 88 -19.96 -6.76 4.80
C CYS A 88 -21.24 -6.19 4.17
N TYR A 89 -21.12 -4.99 3.59
CA TYR A 89 -22.10 -4.41 2.69
C TYR A 89 -21.40 -3.90 1.42
N ARG A 90 -22.11 -3.90 0.30
CA ARG A 90 -21.60 -3.29 -0.94
C ARG A 90 -21.44 -1.79 -0.73
N ASP A 91 -20.26 -1.27 -1.03
CA ASP A 91 -19.96 0.15 -0.93
C ASP A 91 -20.06 0.80 -2.32
N GLU A 92 -21.15 1.55 -2.53
CA GLU A 92 -21.36 2.32 -3.76
C GLU A 92 -20.71 3.72 -3.71
N PHE A 93 -20.15 4.11 -2.55
CA PHE A 93 -19.74 5.45 -2.15
C PHE A 93 -18.30 5.49 -1.60
N ILE A 94 -17.38 4.69 -2.15
CA ILE A 94 -15.94 4.87 -1.89
C ILE A 94 -15.49 6.19 -2.46
N ASP A 95 -15.56 7.25 -1.67
CA ASP A 95 -15.29 8.60 -2.15
C ASP A 95 -13.78 8.86 -2.36
N GLN A 96 -12.91 8.08 -1.68
CA GLN A 96 -11.45 8.20 -1.79
C GLN A 96 -10.75 6.82 -1.69
N LEU A 97 -9.70 6.63 -2.50
CA LEU A 97 -8.70 5.58 -2.31
C LEU A 97 -7.53 6.13 -1.47
N PRO A 98 -6.75 5.27 -0.80
CA PRO A 98 -5.50 5.68 -0.16
C PRO A 98 -4.56 6.43 -1.11
N GLN A 99 -3.88 7.47 -0.61
CA GLN A 99 -3.02 8.34 -1.43
C GLN A 99 -1.80 7.60 -2.01
N THR A 100 -1.24 6.66 -1.24
CA THR A 100 -0.10 5.84 -1.62
C THR A 100 -0.61 4.42 -1.85
N LEU A 101 -0.58 3.95 -3.10
CA LEU A 101 -0.97 2.58 -3.46
C LEU A 101 0.27 1.73 -3.73
N PRO A 102 0.28 0.43 -3.36
CA PRO A 102 1.38 -0.47 -3.64
C PRO A 102 1.82 -0.48 -5.10
N SER A 103 3.11 -0.75 -5.34
CA SER A 103 3.66 -0.85 -6.70
C SER A 103 2.92 -1.89 -7.55
N TRP A 104 2.56 -3.02 -6.93
CA TRP A 104 1.80 -4.14 -7.50
C TRP A 104 0.28 -3.90 -7.61
N TRP A 105 -0.25 -2.77 -7.11
CA TRP A 105 -1.67 -2.47 -7.17
C TRP A 105 -2.15 -2.35 -8.64
N PRO A 106 -3.27 -2.99 -9.04
CA PRO A 106 -3.70 -3.00 -10.43
C PRO A 106 -3.91 -1.60 -10.99
N VAL A 107 -3.42 -1.33 -12.22
CA VAL A 107 -3.54 -0.01 -12.87
C VAL A 107 -5.00 0.42 -12.99
N ASN A 108 -5.89 -0.51 -13.33
CA ASN A 108 -7.34 -0.30 -13.44
C ASN A 108 -8.05 -0.12 -12.08
N ALA A 109 -7.30 -0.08 -10.98
CA ALA A 109 -7.75 0.15 -9.61
C ALA A 109 -7.04 1.34 -8.93
N LYS A 110 -6.20 2.11 -9.65
CA LYS A 110 -5.48 3.29 -9.09
C LYS A 110 -6.29 4.59 -9.08
N GLN A 111 -7.51 4.56 -9.61
CA GLN A 111 -8.42 5.72 -9.65
C GLN A 111 -9.84 5.24 -9.33
N TYR A 112 -10.60 6.03 -8.55
CA TYR A 112 -11.98 5.69 -8.15
C TYR A 112 -12.89 5.32 -9.33
N SER A 113 -12.88 6.12 -10.40
CA SER A 113 -13.71 5.90 -11.60
C SER A 113 -13.38 4.60 -12.34
N GLN A 114 -12.17 4.07 -12.16
CA GLN A 114 -11.74 2.78 -12.70
C GLN A 114 -12.06 1.66 -11.70
N MET A 115 -11.84 1.87 -10.40
CA MET A 115 -12.23 0.94 -9.34
C MET A 115 -13.73 0.62 -9.42
N LYS A 116 -14.60 1.63 -9.38
CA LYS A 116 -16.07 1.48 -9.48
C LYS A 116 -16.56 0.80 -10.76
N ARG A 117 -15.78 0.89 -11.85
CA ARG A 117 -16.13 0.30 -13.15
C ARG A 117 -15.74 -1.17 -13.25
N ASN A 118 -14.57 -1.53 -12.71
CA ASN A 118 -13.96 -2.84 -12.93
C ASN A 118 -14.10 -3.78 -11.72
N TYR A 119 -14.47 -3.25 -10.55
CA TYR A 119 -14.54 -3.97 -9.29
C TYR A 119 -15.89 -3.76 -8.60
N ARG A 120 -16.38 -4.83 -7.96
CA ARG A 120 -17.40 -4.75 -6.91
C ARG A 120 -16.65 -4.48 -5.61
N VAL A 121 -17.00 -3.43 -4.89
CA VAL A 121 -16.32 -3.11 -3.63
C VAL A 121 -17.30 -3.21 -2.47
N TYR A 122 -16.78 -3.68 -1.35
CA TYR A 122 -17.51 -3.93 -0.12
C TYR A 122 -16.76 -3.28 1.02
N LEU A 123 -17.51 -2.73 1.97
CA LEU A 123 -17.00 -2.26 3.24
C LEU A 123 -17.49 -3.23 4.32
N CYS A 124 -16.55 -3.78 5.06
CA CYS A 124 -16.76 -4.85 6.02
C CYS A 124 -16.28 -4.42 7.40
N LYS A 125 -17.11 -4.66 8.42
CA LYS A 125 -16.78 -4.33 9.81
C LYS A 125 -16.31 -5.56 10.57
N ASP A 126 -15.04 -5.87 10.37
CA ASP A 126 -14.18 -6.69 11.22
C ASP A 126 -13.93 -6.13 12.64
N GLN A 127 -12.82 -6.57 13.24
CA GLN A 127 -12.14 -5.89 14.37
C GLN A 127 -11.54 -4.53 13.96
N GLY A 128 -11.73 -4.14 12.70
CA GLY A 128 -11.44 -2.85 12.07
C GLY A 128 -12.40 -2.62 10.89
N LEU A 129 -12.24 -1.52 10.17
CA LEU A 129 -12.93 -1.30 8.89
C LEU A 129 -12.04 -1.82 7.76
N TRP A 130 -12.58 -2.72 6.95
CA TRP A 130 -11.88 -3.33 5.83
C TRP A 130 -12.63 -3.06 4.54
N TRP A 131 -11.93 -2.57 3.53
CA TRP A 131 -12.44 -2.55 2.16
C TRP A 131 -11.97 -3.78 1.41
N ILE A 132 -12.87 -4.39 0.65
CA ILE A 132 -12.62 -5.58 -0.17
C ILE A 132 -13.09 -5.28 -1.59
N ALA A 133 -12.21 -5.32 -2.58
CA ALA A 133 -12.54 -5.14 -3.99
C ALA A 133 -12.34 -6.44 -4.80
N GLU A 134 -13.42 -6.89 -5.43
CA GLU A 134 -13.45 -8.05 -6.32
C GLU A 134 -13.55 -7.60 -7.79
N PRO A 135 -12.57 -7.94 -8.65
CA PRO A 135 -12.68 -7.75 -10.09
C PRO A 135 -13.71 -8.73 -10.69
N GLU A 136 -14.51 -8.27 -11.66
CA GLU A 136 -15.58 -9.11 -12.22
C GLU A 136 -15.08 -10.34 -13.01
N HIS A 137 -13.83 -10.34 -13.46
CA HIS A 137 -13.24 -11.35 -14.34
C HIS A 137 -11.85 -11.83 -13.88
N SER A 138 -11.59 -11.85 -12.56
CA SER A 138 -10.31 -12.37 -12.03
C SER A 138 -10.48 -13.06 -10.67
N PRO A 139 -9.69 -14.09 -10.36
CA PRO A 139 -9.75 -14.80 -9.08
C PRO A 139 -8.98 -14.10 -7.95
N PHE A 140 -8.39 -12.92 -8.20
CA PHE A 140 -7.70 -12.17 -7.16
C PHE A 140 -8.65 -11.20 -6.46
N VAL A 141 -8.45 -11.01 -5.16
CA VAL A 141 -9.16 -10.01 -4.35
C VAL A 141 -8.15 -9.00 -3.84
N LEU A 142 -8.55 -7.72 -3.77
CA LEU A 142 -7.80 -6.65 -3.11
C LEU A 142 -8.47 -6.35 -1.77
N ILE A 143 -7.67 -6.17 -0.73
CA ILE A 143 -8.15 -5.85 0.63
C ILE A 143 -7.30 -4.71 1.16
N TRP A 144 -7.90 -3.73 1.83
CA TRP A 144 -7.16 -2.69 2.53
C TRP A 144 -7.88 -2.15 3.78
N GLN A 145 -7.09 -1.51 4.64
CA GLN A 145 -7.50 -0.79 5.85
C GLN A 145 -6.71 0.53 5.93
#